data_AF-A0A7M1KI24-F1
#
_entry.id   AF-A0A7M1KI24-F1
#
_cell.length_a   1.000
_cell.length_b   1.000
_cell.length_c   1.000
_cell.angle_alpha   90.00
_cell.angle_beta   90.00
_cell.angle_gamma   90.00
#
_symmetry.space_group_name_H-M   'P 1'
#
loop_
_entity.id
_entity.type
_entity.pdbx_description
1 polymer ?
#
loop_
_entity_poly.entity_id
_entity_poly.type
_entity_poly.pdbx_seq_one_letter_code
_entity_poly.pdbx_strand_id
1 'polypeptide(L)'
;MNVNAPVVNSTNSTLPVEAPKLTPAQFAQSASNFSLGLYLFYNFETFADPKSGYITPESLRKVAISGSHAPIDRAFAAEISKRHDFMYALDKDGKGLLDSKIDRQNIFNAIAPSIDEKNFDGWSDKAMSKYLVMNFKKFTDPNDPNVVTRSSLERAAHSKGEDGFTAEDSSFASELLRRLDLFKRMDAAPNGSLDDKIGIDTLKEIVGYSSVETYGSRYPQKTEYDERGQEVASYYKGDYADFWTRSS
;
A
#
# COMPACT_ATOMS: atom_id res chain seq x y z
N MET A 1 5.84 5.08 -68.41
CA MET A 1 4.88 4.32 -67.57
C MET A 1 5.33 4.47 -66.14
N ASN A 2 4.62 5.32 -65.39
CA ASN A 2 4.95 5.67 -64.00
C ASN A 2 3.92 4.95 -63.12
N VAL A 3 4.35 3.94 -62.36
CA VAL A 3 3.48 3.18 -61.46
C VAL A 3 3.48 3.86 -60.09
N ASN A 4 2.45 4.66 -59.84
CA ASN A 4 2.20 5.25 -58.52
C ASN A 4 1.89 4.14 -57.51
N ALA A 5 2.73 4.02 -56.49
CA ALA A 5 2.45 3.22 -55.31
C ALA A 5 1.27 3.81 -54.51
N PRO A 6 0.43 2.98 -53.86
CA PRO A 6 -0.64 3.49 -53.02
C PRO A 6 -0.07 4.06 -51.72
N VAL A 7 -0.46 5.31 -51.42
CA VAL A 7 -0.22 5.97 -50.14
C VAL A 7 -1.02 5.25 -49.06
N VAL A 8 -0.34 4.56 -48.15
CA VAL A 8 -0.95 3.99 -46.95
C VAL A 8 -1.14 5.12 -45.94
N ASN A 9 -2.37 5.61 -45.82
CA ASN A 9 -2.77 6.48 -44.72
C ASN A 9 -2.77 5.67 -43.41
N SER A 10 -1.65 5.70 -42.68
CA SER A 10 -1.56 5.17 -41.33
C SER A 10 -2.04 6.22 -40.33
N THR A 11 -3.34 6.25 -40.08
CA THR A 11 -3.91 6.92 -38.89
C THR A 11 -4.76 5.93 -38.11
N ASN A 12 -4.12 4.87 -37.59
CA ASN A 12 -4.67 4.15 -36.45
C ASN A 12 -4.16 4.82 -35.17
N SER A 13 -4.72 5.99 -34.85
CA SER A 13 -4.71 6.50 -33.48
C SER A 13 -5.79 5.72 -32.71
N THR A 14 -5.46 4.52 -32.23
CA THR A 14 -6.23 3.91 -31.15
C THR A 14 -6.04 4.76 -29.91
N LEU A 15 -6.98 5.68 -29.68
CA LEU A 15 -7.15 6.29 -28.36
C LEU A 15 -7.22 5.15 -27.33
N PRO A 16 -6.48 5.24 -26.21
CA PRO A 16 -6.57 4.24 -25.17
C PRO A 16 -8.02 4.15 -24.70
N VAL A 17 -8.59 2.94 -24.79
CA VAL A 17 -9.92 2.65 -24.26
C VAL A 17 -9.87 2.92 -22.76
N GLU A 18 -10.51 3.99 -22.30
CA GLU A 18 -10.60 4.33 -20.88
C GLU A 18 -11.28 3.15 -20.17
N ALA A 19 -10.55 2.46 -19.30
CA ALA A 19 -11.09 1.31 -18.58
C ALA A 19 -12.33 1.74 -17.76
N PRO A 20 -13.38 0.91 -17.69
CA PRO A 20 -14.59 1.26 -16.97
C PRO A 20 -14.27 1.53 -15.49
N LYS A 21 -14.66 2.72 -15.02
CA LYS A 21 -14.46 3.15 -13.62
C LYS A 21 -15.34 2.29 -12.71
N LEU A 22 -14.72 1.54 -11.80
CA LEU A 22 -15.44 0.77 -10.78
C LEU A 22 -16.21 1.71 -9.86
N THR A 23 -17.41 1.30 -9.46
CA THR A 23 -18.11 1.95 -8.35
C THR A 23 -17.40 1.67 -7.03
N PRO A 24 -17.58 2.49 -5.98
CA PRO A 24 -17.01 2.23 -4.66
C PRO A 24 -17.34 0.83 -4.11
N ALA A 25 -18.54 0.33 -4.40
CA ALA A 25 -18.98 -1.02 -4.00
C ALA A 25 -18.20 -2.13 -4.73
N GLN A 26 -18.04 -2.01 -6.05
CA GLN A 26 -17.26 -2.98 -6.83
C GLN A 26 -15.78 -2.95 -6.43
N PHE A 27 -15.25 -1.75 -6.17
CA PHE A 27 -13.89 -1.59 -5.70
C PHE A 27 -13.67 -2.26 -4.34
N ALA A 28 -14.52 -1.96 -3.34
CA ALA A 28 -14.45 -2.61 -2.03
C ALA A 28 -14.56 -4.14 -2.15
N GLN A 29 -15.49 -4.63 -2.96
CA GLN A 29 -15.67 -6.06 -3.22
C GLN A 29 -14.41 -6.71 -3.80
N SER A 30 -13.70 -6.03 -4.71
CA SER A 30 -12.45 -6.53 -5.29
C SER A 30 -11.22 -6.39 -4.37
N ALA A 31 -11.32 -5.57 -3.32
CA ALA A 31 -10.19 -5.28 -2.44
C ALA A 31 -9.75 -6.52 -1.65
N SER A 32 -8.45 -6.65 -1.42
CA SER A 32 -7.90 -7.68 -0.54
C SER A 32 -8.19 -7.37 0.94
N ASN A 33 -8.15 -8.37 1.83
CA ASN A 33 -8.25 -8.13 3.27
C ASN A 33 -7.16 -7.17 3.77
N PHE A 34 -5.97 -7.25 3.19
CA PHE A 34 -4.90 -6.30 3.48
C PHE A 34 -5.30 -4.86 3.13
N SER A 35 -5.85 -4.62 1.93
CA SER A 35 -6.27 -3.29 1.49
C SER A 35 -7.43 -2.75 2.35
N LEU A 36 -8.41 -3.61 2.68
CA LEU A 36 -9.51 -3.26 3.57
C LEU A 36 -9.02 -2.91 4.98
N GLY A 37 -8.13 -3.72 5.56
CA GLY A 37 -7.58 -3.45 6.89
C GLY A 37 -6.66 -2.23 6.90
N LEU A 38 -5.84 -2.02 5.86
CA LEU A 38 -4.99 -0.83 5.77
C LEU A 38 -5.84 0.45 5.65
N TYR A 39 -6.98 0.37 4.95
CA TYR A 39 -7.96 1.46 4.94
C TYR A 39 -8.56 1.73 6.31
N LEU A 40 -8.96 0.69 7.06
CA LEU A 40 -9.37 0.84 8.45
C LEU A 40 -8.26 1.45 9.32
N PHE A 41 -7.01 1.04 9.14
CA PHE A 41 -5.88 1.49 9.95
C PHE A 41 -5.65 2.99 9.84
N TYR A 42 -5.63 3.53 8.60
CA TYR A 42 -5.42 4.96 8.36
C TYR A 42 -6.65 5.81 8.61
N ASN A 43 -7.85 5.27 8.38
CA ASN A 43 -9.12 5.99 8.55
C ASN A 43 -9.86 5.55 9.83
N PHE A 44 -9.12 5.08 10.83
CA PHE A 44 -9.67 4.42 12.02
C PHE A 44 -10.78 5.24 12.70
N GLU A 45 -10.56 6.53 12.88
CA GLU A 45 -11.52 7.43 13.54
C GLU A 45 -12.84 7.55 12.78
N THR A 46 -12.84 7.35 11.46
CA THR A 46 -14.06 7.32 10.64
C THR A 46 -14.95 6.12 10.99
N PHE A 47 -14.36 5.02 11.45
CA PHE A 47 -15.05 3.75 11.72
C PHE A 47 -15.24 3.46 13.20
N ALA A 48 -14.47 4.12 14.07
CA ALA A 48 -14.56 3.95 15.52
C ALA A 48 -15.89 4.49 16.06
N ASP A 49 -16.46 3.82 17.06
CA ASP A 49 -17.55 4.37 17.85
C ASP A 49 -17.00 5.55 18.69
N PRO A 50 -17.49 6.78 18.50
CA PRO A 50 -17.00 7.95 19.23
C PRO A 50 -17.16 7.84 20.75
N LYS A 51 -18.01 6.93 21.25
CA LYS A 51 -18.18 6.68 22.69
C LYS A 51 -17.12 5.77 23.28
N SER A 52 -16.66 4.78 22.52
CA SER A 52 -15.75 3.75 23.03
C SER A 52 -14.31 3.94 22.55
N GLY A 53 -14.11 4.62 21.43
CA GLY A 53 -12.81 4.74 20.76
C GLY A 53 -12.39 3.48 20.00
N TYR A 54 -13.25 2.45 19.93
CA TYR A 54 -12.99 1.21 19.21
C TYR A 54 -13.87 1.10 17.97
N ILE A 55 -13.38 0.44 16.94
CA ILE A 55 -14.24 -0.09 15.88
C ILE A 55 -15.00 -1.27 16.47
N THR A 56 -16.31 -1.31 16.23
CA THR A 56 -17.20 -2.38 16.67
C THR A 56 -18.01 -2.86 15.47
N PRO A 57 -18.60 -4.07 15.50
CA PRO A 57 -19.52 -4.50 14.46
C PRO A 57 -20.66 -3.50 14.22
N GLU A 58 -21.13 -2.85 15.30
CA GLU A 58 -22.19 -1.84 15.22
C GLU A 58 -21.70 -0.51 14.62
N SER A 59 -20.48 -0.05 14.92
CA SER A 59 -19.95 1.17 14.30
C SER A 59 -19.69 0.97 12.81
N LEU A 60 -19.19 -0.19 12.38
CA LEU A 60 -19.09 -0.54 10.96
C LEU A 60 -20.47 -0.55 10.28
N ARG A 61 -21.47 -1.19 10.90
CA ARG A 61 -22.83 -1.21 10.38
C ARG A 61 -23.39 0.22 10.22
N LYS A 62 -23.17 1.10 11.20
CA LYS A 62 -23.58 2.51 11.13
C LYS A 62 -22.93 3.25 9.97
N VAL A 63 -21.61 3.10 9.79
CA VAL A 63 -20.91 3.70 8.65
C VAL A 63 -21.50 3.19 7.35
N ALA A 64 -21.67 1.88 7.18
CA ALA A 64 -22.17 1.24 5.96
C ALA A 64 -23.52 1.80 5.47
N ILE A 65 -24.43 2.15 6.38
CA ILE A 65 -25.79 2.60 6.04
C ILE A 65 -25.99 4.12 6.11
N SER A 66 -25.03 4.86 6.67
CA SER A 66 -25.19 6.29 6.89
C SER A 66 -25.18 7.08 5.57
N GLY A 67 -25.97 8.14 5.49
CA GLY A 67 -25.92 9.09 4.36
C GLY A 67 -24.79 10.11 4.45
N SER A 68 -24.14 10.25 5.61
CA SER A 68 -23.15 11.31 5.89
C SER A 68 -21.71 10.91 5.65
N HIS A 69 -21.42 9.61 5.51
CA HIS A 69 -20.07 9.11 5.23
C HIS A 69 -19.81 9.05 3.73
N ALA A 70 -18.53 9.14 3.34
CA ALA A 70 -18.15 9.08 1.94
C ALA A 70 -18.56 7.72 1.33
N PRO A 71 -18.96 7.66 0.04
CA PRO A 71 -19.37 6.40 -0.60
C PRO A 71 -18.39 5.24 -0.42
N ILE A 72 -17.08 5.54 -0.37
CA ILE A 72 -16.04 4.54 -0.17
C ILE A 72 -16.01 3.99 1.26
N ASP A 73 -16.15 4.83 2.28
CA ASP A 73 -16.18 4.39 3.68
C ASP A 73 -17.34 3.42 3.90
N ARG A 74 -18.50 3.74 3.31
CA ARG A 74 -19.70 2.91 3.37
C ARG A 74 -19.50 1.57 2.68
N ALA A 75 -18.90 1.59 1.49
CA ALA A 75 -18.59 0.37 0.74
C ALA A 75 -17.59 -0.53 1.49
N PHE A 76 -16.53 0.05 2.07
CA PHE A 76 -15.54 -0.67 2.86
C PHE A 76 -16.16 -1.26 4.12
N ALA A 77 -16.93 -0.48 4.88
CA ALA A 77 -17.61 -0.99 6.07
C ALA A 77 -18.58 -2.14 5.75
N ALA A 78 -19.35 -2.00 4.67
CA ALA A 78 -20.26 -3.04 4.20
C ALA A 78 -19.52 -4.31 3.77
N GLU A 79 -18.40 -4.17 3.05
CA GLU A 79 -17.61 -5.31 2.59
C GLU A 79 -16.92 -6.04 3.74
N ILE A 80 -16.29 -5.31 4.66
CA ILE A 80 -15.62 -5.88 5.84
C ILE A 80 -16.62 -6.69 6.68
N SER A 81 -17.84 -6.16 6.85
CA SER A 81 -18.93 -6.84 7.57
C SER A 81 -19.39 -8.16 6.94
N LYS A 82 -19.16 -8.36 5.64
CA LYS A 82 -19.49 -9.63 4.93
C LYS A 82 -18.39 -10.67 5.04
N ARG A 83 -17.15 -10.26 5.34
CA ARG A 83 -15.99 -11.15 5.38
C ARG A 83 -15.80 -11.69 6.79
N HIS A 84 -16.61 -12.70 7.14
CA HIS A 84 -16.66 -13.26 8.49
C HIS A 84 -15.28 -13.69 9.02
N ASP A 85 -14.46 -14.38 8.23
CA ASP A 85 -13.11 -14.79 8.65
C ASP A 85 -12.19 -13.60 8.88
N PHE A 86 -12.33 -12.54 8.08
CA PHE A 86 -11.55 -11.33 8.26
C PHE A 86 -11.99 -10.55 9.50
N MET A 87 -13.30 -10.43 9.72
CA MET A 87 -13.85 -9.84 10.94
C MET A 87 -13.38 -10.62 12.17
N TYR A 88 -13.39 -11.94 12.10
CA TYR A 88 -12.88 -12.81 13.15
C TYR A 88 -11.39 -12.55 13.42
N ALA A 89 -10.57 -12.34 12.39
CA ALA A 89 -9.16 -11.98 12.56
C ALA A 89 -9.00 -10.58 13.17
N LEU A 90 -9.83 -9.61 12.77
CA LEU A 90 -9.81 -8.24 13.27
C LEU A 90 -10.23 -8.12 14.74
N ASP A 91 -11.07 -9.03 15.24
CA ASP A 91 -11.66 -8.93 16.58
C ASP A 91 -10.93 -9.77 17.64
N LYS A 92 -9.81 -10.40 17.28
CA LYS A 92 -8.99 -11.15 18.24
C LYS A 92 -8.22 -10.21 19.15
N ASP A 93 -8.44 -10.33 20.46
CA ASP A 93 -7.60 -9.74 21.48
C ASP A 93 -6.21 -10.39 21.54
N GLY A 94 -5.33 -9.88 22.41
CA GLY A 94 -3.98 -10.44 22.61
C GLY A 94 -3.94 -11.88 23.15
N LYS A 95 -5.09 -12.50 23.43
CA LYS A 95 -5.27 -13.89 23.87
C LYS A 95 -6.05 -14.73 22.85
N GLY A 96 -6.44 -14.14 21.72
CA GLY A 96 -7.24 -14.79 20.67
C GLY A 96 -8.73 -14.89 20.97
N LEU A 97 -9.24 -14.16 21.98
CA LEU A 97 -10.66 -14.05 22.30
C LEU A 97 -11.31 -12.92 21.51
N LEU A 98 -12.60 -13.07 21.22
CA LEU A 98 -13.40 -12.02 20.59
C LEU A 98 -14.00 -11.11 21.66
N ASP A 99 -13.75 -9.81 21.59
CA ASP A 99 -14.25 -8.84 22.56
C ASP A 99 -15.04 -7.67 21.94
N SER A 100 -15.24 -7.71 20.62
CA SER A 100 -15.93 -6.67 19.83
C SER A 100 -15.27 -5.30 19.91
N LYS A 101 -13.97 -5.23 20.25
CA LYS A 101 -13.19 -4.00 20.38
C LYS A 101 -11.99 -4.04 19.46
N ILE A 102 -12.21 -3.62 18.23
CA ILE A 102 -11.18 -3.57 17.20
C ILE A 102 -10.43 -2.24 17.33
N ASP A 103 -9.19 -2.30 17.76
CA ASP A 103 -8.21 -1.21 17.75
C ASP A 103 -7.21 -1.34 16.59
N ARG A 104 -6.28 -0.37 16.49
CA ARG A 104 -5.24 -0.37 15.45
C ARG A 104 -4.28 -1.55 15.56
N GLN A 105 -4.04 -2.07 16.76
CA GLN A 105 -3.20 -3.24 16.97
C GLN A 105 -3.91 -4.51 16.50
N ASN A 106 -5.22 -4.65 16.72
CA ASN A 106 -5.95 -5.78 16.16
C ASN A 106 -5.92 -5.75 14.62
N ILE A 107 -6.13 -4.57 14.02
CA ILE A 107 -6.00 -4.39 12.56
C ILE A 107 -4.61 -4.77 12.08
N PHE A 108 -3.56 -4.29 12.78
CA PHE A 108 -2.18 -4.63 12.48
C PHE A 108 -1.98 -6.15 12.48
N ASN A 109 -2.39 -6.83 13.55
CA ASN A 109 -2.23 -8.28 13.69
C ASN A 109 -3.01 -9.06 12.61
N ALA A 110 -4.16 -8.57 12.17
CA ALA A 110 -4.98 -9.23 11.17
C ALA A 110 -4.42 -9.13 9.73
N ILE A 111 -3.61 -8.11 9.42
CA ILE A 111 -3.13 -7.86 8.06
C ILE A 111 -1.60 -7.87 7.90
N ALA A 112 -0.86 -7.86 9.02
CA ALA A 112 0.59 -7.98 8.99
C ALA A 112 0.98 -9.30 8.31
N PRO A 113 2.13 -9.33 7.61
CA PRO A 113 2.66 -10.59 7.08
C PRO A 113 2.73 -11.66 8.17
N SER A 114 2.26 -12.88 7.89
CA SER A 114 2.36 -14.01 8.82
C SER A 114 3.82 -14.23 9.19
N ILE A 115 4.14 -14.08 10.47
CA ILE A 115 5.50 -14.09 10.98
C ILE A 115 5.84 -15.52 11.39
N ASP A 116 6.42 -16.31 10.49
CA ASP A 116 7.33 -17.36 10.95
C ASP A 116 8.64 -16.64 11.29
N GLU A 117 8.82 -16.40 12.59
CA GLU A 117 10.02 -15.91 13.28
C GLU A 117 10.89 -14.87 12.56
N LYS A 118 10.63 -13.57 12.80
CA LYS A 118 11.59 -12.40 12.86
C LYS A 118 12.80 -12.36 11.91
N ASN A 119 12.76 -13.11 10.82
CA ASN A 119 13.84 -13.25 9.87
C ASN A 119 13.43 -12.52 8.60
N PHE A 120 13.72 -11.23 8.58
CA PHE A 120 13.38 -10.36 7.47
C PHE A 120 14.09 -10.76 6.17
N ASP A 121 15.17 -11.55 6.23
CA ASP A 121 15.88 -12.02 5.03
C ASP A 121 14.98 -12.85 4.09
N GLY A 122 14.05 -13.62 4.65
CA GLY A 122 13.15 -14.52 3.94
C GLY A 122 11.87 -13.84 3.49
N TRP A 123 11.66 -12.58 3.89
CA TRP A 123 10.48 -11.85 3.51
C TRP A 123 10.51 -11.48 2.03
N SER A 124 9.35 -11.56 1.38
CA SER A 124 9.20 -10.98 0.04
C SER A 124 9.25 -9.45 0.11
N ASP A 125 9.62 -8.81 -1.00
CA ASP A 125 9.59 -7.35 -1.12
C ASP A 125 8.20 -6.78 -0.79
N LYS A 126 7.14 -7.50 -1.17
CA LYS A 126 5.77 -7.15 -0.80
C LYS A 126 5.56 -7.16 0.72
N ALA A 127 6.08 -8.16 1.42
CA ALA A 127 5.97 -8.24 2.88
C ALA A 127 6.76 -7.11 3.56
N MET A 128 7.95 -6.79 3.06
CA MET A 128 8.75 -5.65 3.52
C MET A 128 8.01 -4.32 3.34
N SER A 129 7.42 -4.06 2.17
CA SER A 129 6.62 -2.85 1.93
C SER A 129 5.40 -2.74 2.85
N LYS A 130 4.71 -3.86 3.07
CA LYS A 130 3.55 -3.92 3.98
C LYS A 130 3.94 -3.60 5.42
N TYR A 131 5.10 -4.08 5.87
CA TYR A 131 5.56 -3.77 7.21
C TYR A 131 6.01 -2.32 7.36
N LEU A 132 6.71 -1.77 6.36
CA LEU A 132 7.13 -0.37 6.37
C LEU A 132 5.92 0.57 6.41
N VAL A 133 4.91 0.35 5.56
CA VAL A 133 3.73 1.22 5.52
C VAL A 133 3.01 1.21 6.88
N MET A 134 2.84 0.03 7.48
CA MET A 134 2.17 -0.10 8.79
C MET A 134 2.97 0.51 9.95
N ASN A 135 4.30 0.55 9.84
CA ASN A 135 5.19 1.14 10.84
C ASN A 135 5.81 2.47 10.40
N PHE A 136 5.23 3.15 9.41
CA PHE A 136 5.89 4.25 8.71
C PHE A 136 6.46 5.32 9.64
N LYS A 137 5.61 5.83 10.55
CA LYS A 137 5.97 6.85 11.55
C LYS A 137 7.14 6.47 12.46
N LYS A 138 7.39 5.17 12.66
CA LYS A 138 8.53 4.73 13.47
C LYS A 138 9.85 4.99 12.75
N PHE A 139 9.86 4.83 11.43
CA PHE A 139 11.06 4.94 10.60
C PHE A 139 11.23 6.32 9.95
N THR A 140 10.36 7.28 10.21
CA THR A 140 10.42 8.61 9.58
C THR A 140 11.66 9.40 10.00
N ASP A 141 12.02 10.35 9.14
CA ASP A 141 13.02 11.36 9.48
C ASP A 141 12.51 12.23 10.65
N PRO A 142 13.30 12.43 11.72
CA PRO A 142 12.91 13.32 12.82
C PRO A 142 12.71 14.76 12.37
N ASN A 143 13.36 15.17 11.27
CA ASN A 143 13.24 16.50 10.69
C ASN A 143 12.09 16.59 9.67
N ASP A 144 11.58 15.46 9.19
CA ASP A 144 10.42 15.40 8.29
C ASP A 144 9.59 14.13 8.57
N PRO A 145 8.52 14.23 9.39
CA PRO A 145 7.72 13.08 9.80
C PRO A 145 6.86 12.49 8.68
N ASN A 146 6.93 13.04 7.46
CA ASN A 146 6.16 12.56 6.31
C ASN A 146 6.97 11.65 5.38
N VAL A 147 8.26 11.49 5.62
CA VAL A 147 9.16 10.71 4.78
C VAL A 147 10.03 9.77 5.61
N VAL A 148 10.34 8.61 5.05
CA VAL A 148 11.40 7.73 5.52
C VAL A 148 12.61 7.98 4.63
N THR A 149 13.72 8.39 5.22
CA THR A 149 14.98 8.65 4.51
C THR A 149 15.94 7.49 4.69
N ARG A 150 16.94 7.40 3.82
CA ARG A 150 18.04 6.46 4.04
C ARG A 150 18.69 6.65 5.41
N SER A 151 18.93 7.90 5.80
CA SER A 151 19.53 8.24 7.09
C SER A 151 18.63 7.89 8.28
N SER A 152 17.30 8.02 8.17
CA SER A 152 16.41 7.58 9.25
C SER A 152 16.39 6.06 9.42
N LEU A 153 16.50 5.31 8.32
CA LEU A 153 16.68 3.85 8.36
C LEU A 153 18.06 3.45 8.90
N GLU A 154 19.14 4.14 8.53
CA GLU A 154 20.49 3.86 9.08
C GLU A 154 20.52 4.07 10.59
N ARG A 155 19.86 5.13 11.08
CA ARG A 155 19.69 5.35 12.53
C ARG A 155 18.97 4.18 13.20
N ALA A 156 17.87 3.70 12.60
CA ALA A 156 17.14 2.56 13.13
C ALA A 156 18.00 1.28 13.09
N ALA A 157 18.66 1.00 11.97
CA ALA A 157 19.51 -0.18 11.75
C ALA A 157 20.68 -0.27 12.74
N HIS A 158 21.26 0.87 13.12
CA HIS A 158 22.37 0.93 14.05
C HIS A 158 21.96 1.19 15.52
N SER A 159 20.65 1.33 15.79
CA SER A 159 20.18 1.44 17.18
C SER A 159 20.45 0.14 17.93
N LYS A 160 20.93 0.27 19.17
CA LYS A 160 21.18 -0.83 20.12
C LYS A 160 20.02 -1.03 21.09
N GLY A 161 18.79 -0.72 20.67
CA GLY A 161 17.62 -0.73 21.56
C GLY A 161 17.35 0.63 22.23
N GLU A 162 18.04 1.67 21.77
CA GLU A 162 17.93 3.05 22.25
C GLU A 162 17.10 3.87 21.23
N ASP A 163 16.72 5.11 21.60
CA ASP A 163 15.98 6.03 20.72
C ASP A 163 14.63 5.52 20.21
N GLY A 164 13.99 4.61 20.95
CA GLY A 164 12.65 4.09 20.64
C GLY A 164 12.61 3.00 19.58
N PHE A 165 13.78 2.49 19.14
CA PHE A 165 13.87 1.34 18.25
C PHE A 165 14.12 0.05 19.03
N THR A 166 13.42 -1.01 18.65
CA THR A 166 13.66 -2.36 19.17
C THR A 166 14.69 -3.09 18.30
N ALA A 167 15.23 -4.22 18.78
CA ALA A 167 16.10 -5.07 17.97
C ALA A 167 15.43 -5.57 16.68
N GLU A 168 14.10 -5.73 16.71
CA GLU A 168 13.30 -6.07 15.53
C GLU A 168 13.26 -4.92 14.52
N ASP A 169 13.10 -3.68 15.00
CA ASP A 169 13.16 -2.50 14.15
C ASP A 169 14.54 -2.33 13.50
N SER A 170 15.62 -2.55 14.26
CA SER A 170 16.99 -2.53 13.73
C SER A 170 17.21 -3.61 12.66
N SER A 171 16.69 -4.82 12.89
CA SER A 171 16.81 -5.94 11.94
C SER A 171 16.04 -5.67 10.66
N PHE A 172 14.81 -5.14 10.77
CA PHE A 172 14.02 -4.74 9.63
C PHE A 172 14.72 -3.66 8.80
N ALA A 173 15.19 -2.59 9.46
CA ALA A 173 15.84 -1.48 8.78
C ALA A 173 17.14 -1.91 8.08
N SER A 174 17.94 -2.77 8.71
CA SER A 174 19.16 -3.34 8.13
C SER A 174 18.85 -4.15 6.86
N GLU A 175 17.82 -4.98 6.89
CA GLU A 175 17.44 -5.78 5.73
C GLU A 175 16.87 -4.92 4.60
N LEU A 176 16.07 -3.89 4.91
CA LEU A 176 15.57 -2.97 3.91
C LEU A 176 16.71 -2.21 3.21
N LEU A 177 17.69 -1.72 3.97
CA LEU A 177 18.88 -1.04 3.42
C LEU A 177 19.74 -1.97 2.54
N ARG A 178 19.74 -3.28 2.82
CA ARG A 178 20.44 -4.29 2.00
C ARG A 178 19.74 -4.54 0.66
N ARG A 179 18.42 -4.29 0.57
CA ARG A 179 17.61 -4.48 -0.64
C ARG A 179 17.55 -3.21 -1.48
N LEU A 180 18.68 -2.86 -2.09
CA LEU A 180 18.83 -1.63 -2.86
C LEU A 180 17.74 -1.42 -3.92
N ASP A 181 17.34 -2.46 -4.65
CA ASP A 181 16.31 -2.36 -5.68
C ASP A 181 14.91 -2.13 -5.09
N LEU A 182 14.62 -2.70 -3.92
CA LEU A 182 13.37 -2.43 -3.22
C LEU A 182 13.32 -1.00 -2.72
N PHE A 183 14.41 -0.54 -2.10
CA PHE A 183 14.51 0.84 -1.61
C PHE A 183 14.29 1.84 -2.75
N LYS A 184 14.96 1.65 -3.90
CA LYS A 184 14.76 2.51 -5.09
C LYS A 184 13.31 2.54 -5.57
N ARG A 185 12.62 1.40 -5.58
CA ARG A 185 11.20 1.35 -5.96
C ARG A 185 10.29 2.08 -4.97
N MET A 186 10.64 2.06 -3.67
CA MET A 186 9.90 2.80 -2.64
C MET A 186 10.19 4.31 -2.65
N ASP A 187 11.39 4.68 -3.08
CA ASP A 187 11.90 6.05 -3.22
C ASP A 187 11.45 6.73 -4.52
N ALA A 188 11.01 5.94 -5.52
CA ALA A 188 10.57 6.50 -6.78
C ALA A 188 9.43 7.49 -6.57
N ALA A 189 9.63 8.75 -6.99
CA ALA A 189 8.60 9.76 -7.11
C ALA A 189 7.67 9.44 -8.32
N PRO A 190 6.50 10.11 -8.46
CA PRO A 190 5.55 9.81 -9.56
C PRO A 190 6.15 9.97 -10.96
N ASN A 191 7.20 10.77 -11.09
CA ASN A 191 7.96 11.00 -12.32
C ASN A 191 9.17 10.05 -12.49
N GLY A 192 9.34 9.06 -11.60
CA GLY A 192 10.46 8.11 -11.59
C GLY A 192 11.75 8.64 -10.95
N SER A 193 11.82 9.91 -10.51
CA SER A 193 13.03 10.42 -9.87
C SER A 193 13.24 9.79 -8.50
N LEU A 194 14.50 9.51 -8.16
CA LEU A 194 14.94 9.09 -6.84
C LEU A 194 15.39 10.33 -6.05
N ASP A 195 14.78 10.59 -4.89
CA ASP A 195 15.10 11.73 -4.04
C ASP A 195 15.52 11.35 -2.61
N ASP A 196 15.83 10.07 -2.39
CA ASP A 196 16.17 9.44 -1.11
C ASP A 196 15.09 9.60 -0.02
N LYS A 197 13.82 9.79 -0.44
CA LYS A 197 12.65 9.98 0.40
C LYS A 197 11.51 9.04 0.01
N ILE A 198 11.30 8.05 0.87
CA ILE A 198 10.14 7.19 0.78
C ILE A 198 8.93 7.90 1.40
N GLY A 199 8.00 8.36 0.56
CA GLY A 199 6.73 8.93 0.97
C GLY A 199 5.68 7.87 1.37
N ILE A 200 4.81 8.20 2.31
CA ILE A 200 3.75 7.27 2.75
C ILE A 200 2.78 6.92 1.63
N ASP A 201 2.49 7.86 0.73
CA ASP A 201 1.55 7.64 -0.37
C ASP A 201 2.16 6.72 -1.44
N THR A 202 3.47 6.84 -1.71
CA THR A 202 4.20 5.89 -2.56
C THR A 202 4.10 4.48 -2.00
N LEU A 203 4.34 4.30 -0.70
CA LEU A 203 4.24 2.99 -0.07
C LEU A 203 2.83 2.42 -0.11
N LYS A 204 1.83 3.26 0.17
CA LYS A 204 0.41 2.92 0.06
C LYS A 204 0.11 2.39 -1.35
N GLU A 205 0.51 3.09 -2.39
CA GLU A 205 0.30 2.62 -3.77
C GLU A 205 1.02 1.29 -4.05
N ILE A 206 2.28 1.13 -3.64
CA ILE A 206 3.05 -0.11 -3.80
C ILE A 206 2.35 -1.31 -3.14
N VAL A 207 1.75 -1.12 -1.96
CA VAL A 207 1.08 -2.21 -1.25
C VAL A 207 -0.38 -2.42 -1.68
N GLY A 208 -0.87 -1.65 -2.66
CA GLY A 208 -2.24 -1.73 -3.16
C GLY A 208 -3.26 -1.05 -2.24
N TYR A 209 -2.86 0.03 -1.57
CA TYR A 209 -3.77 1.01 -1.00
C TYR A 209 -4.07 2.05 -2.09
N SER A 210 -5.29 2.02 -2.61
CA SER A 210 -5.77 3.05 -3.52
C SER A 210 -6.87 3.82 -2.81
N SER A 211 -6.62 5.10 -2.51
CA SER A 211 -7.72 6.03 -2.30
C SER A 211 -8.47 6.15 -3.63
N VAL A 212 -9.77 6.39 -3.59
CA VAL A 212 -10.62 6.50 -4.80
C VAL A 212 -10.15 7.63 -5.75
N GLU A 213 -9.19 8.45 -5.32
CA GLU A 213 -8.69 9.61 -6.05
C GLU A 213 -7.55 9.28 -7.04
N THR A 214 -6.93 8.10 -6.96
CA THR A 214 -5.85 7.68 -7.88
C THR A 214 -6.14 6.31 -8.51
N TYR A 215 -6.80 6.35 -9.67
CA TYR A 215 -6.97 5.18 -10.54
C TYR A 215 -5.69 4.92 -11.34
N GLY A 216 -5.01 3.80 -11.07
CA GLY A 216 -3.72 3.41 -11.65
C GLY A 216 -2.54 3.83 -10.77
N SER A 217 -1.58 2.92 -10.55
CA SER A 217 -0.35 3.28 -9.81
C SER A 217 0.36 4.40 -10.58
N ARG A 218 0.63 5.52 -9.90
CA ARG A 218 1.45 6.60 -10.45
C ARG A 218 2.94 6.25 -10.41
N TYR A 219 3.28 5.11 -9.82
CA TYR A 219 4.65 4.66 -9.60
C TYR A 219 4.95 3.37 -10.38
N PRO A 220 6.17 3.25 -10.94
CA PRO A 220 6.57 2.05 -11.63
C PRO A 220 6.65 0.88 -10.64
N GLN A 221 5.97 -0.22 -10.97
CA GLN A 221 5.94 -1.46 -10.20
C GLN A 221 7.15 -2.35 -10.52
N LYS A 222 7.80 -2.10 -11.67
CA LYS A 222 9.10 -2.65 -12.05
C LYS A 222 9.86 -1.57 -12.82
N THR A 223 11.14 -1.42 -12.53
CA THR A 223 12.04 -0.54 -13.27
C THR A 223 13.26 -1.34 -13.68
N GLU A 224 13.64 -1.27 -14.95
CA GLU A 224 14.85 -1.87 -15.49
C GLU A 224 15.95 -0.81 -15.57
N TYR A 225 17.17 -1.20 -15.23
CA TYR A 225 18.35 -0.35 -15.26
C TYR A 225 19.41 -0.96 -16.18
N ASP A 226 20.23 -0.12 -16.81
CA ASP A 226 21.42 -0.57 -17.53
C ASP A 226 22.56 -0.96 -16.57
N GLU A 227 23.67 -1.41 -17.15
CA GLU A 227 24.89 -1.81 -16.45
C GLU A 227 25.53 -0.67 -15.61
N ARG A 228 25.12 0.58 -15.86
CA ARG A 228 25.60 1.79 -15.17
C ARG A 228 24.60 2.29 -14.13
N GLY A 229 23.47 1.60 -13.97
CA GLY A 229 22.40 1.97 -13.05
C GLY A 229 21.50 3.10 -13.55
N GLN A 230 21.54 3.46 -14.84
CA GLN A 230 20.57 4.36 -15.45
C GLN A 230 19.29 3.63 -15.80
N GLU A 231 18.14 4.25 -15.52
CA GLU A 231 16.84 3.69 -15.86
C GLU A 231 16.67 3.57 -17.39
N VAL A 232 16.24 2.41 -17.85
CA VAL A 232 15.98 2.11 -19.27
C VAL A 232 14.53 1.75 -19.57
N ALA A 233 13.75 1.39 -18.55
CA ALA A 233 12.31 1.19 -18.68
C ALA A 233 11.61 1.21 -17.32
N SER A 234 10.42 1.80 -17.29
CA SER A 234 9.49 1.74 -16.15
C SER A 234 8.18 1.06 -16.57
N TYR A 235 7.71 0.14 -15.73
CA TYR A 235 6.53 -0.67 -15.96
C TYR A 235 5.48 -0.40 -14.89
N TYR A 236 4.31 0.01 -15.33
CA TYR A 236 3.17 0.29 -14.46
C TYR A 236 2.18 -0.86 -14.55
N LYS A 237 1.64 -1.30 -13.40
CA LYS A 237 0.60 -2.32 -13.37
C LYS A 237 -0.76 -1.63 -13.43
N GLY A 238 -1.54 -1.93 -14.47
CA GLY A 238 -2.98 -1.66 -14.47
C GLY A 238 -3.69 -2.79 -13.72
N ASP A 239 -4.59 -2.45 -12.79
CA ASP A 239 -5.20 -3.43 -11.88
C ASP A 239 -6.11 -4.49 -12.54
N TYR A 240 -6.33 -4.42 -13.86
CA TYR A 240 -7.18 -5.36 -14.60
C TYR A 240 -6.59 -5.89 -15.92
N ALA A 241 -5.27 -5.85 -16.08
CA ALA A 241 -4.63 -6.40 -17.28
C ALA A 241 -3.38 -7.17 -16.88
N ASP A 242 -3.20 -8.40 -17.38
CA ASP A 242 -1.90 -9.08 -17.41
C ASP A 242 -0.87 -8.36 -18.32
N PHE A 243 -1.12 -7.10 -18.65
CA PHE A 243 -0.36 -6.29 -19.58
C PHE A 243 0.36 -5.18 -18.81
N TRP A 244 1.69 -5.23 -18.90
CA TRP A 244 2.58 -4.18 -18.44
C TRP A 244 2.65 -3.07 -19.49
N THR A 245 2.40 -1.83 -19.10
CA THR A 245 2.66 -0.68 -19.97
C THR A 245 4.10 -0.22 -19.77
N ARG A 246 4.91 -0.31 -20.84
CA ARG A 246 6.29 0.19 -20.87
C ARG A 246 6.26 1.69 -21.18
N SER A 247 6.80 2.49 -20.27
CA SER A 247 7.17 3.88 -20.55
C SER A 247 8.62 3.91 -21.00
N SER A 248 8.89 4.57 -22.13
CA SER A 248 10.24 4.84 -22.67
C SER A 248 10.65 6.27 -22.40
#